data_AF-A0A348Y6Y4-F1
#
_entry.id   AF-A0A348Y6Y4-F1
#
_cell.length_a   1.000
_cell.length_b   1.000
_cell.length_c   1.000
_cell.angle_alpha   90.00
_cell.angle_beta   90.00
_cell.angle_gamma   90.00
#
_symmetry.space_group_name_H-M   'P 1'
#
loop_
_entity.id
_entity.type
_entity.pdbx_description
1 polymer ?
#
loop_
_entity_poly.entity_id
_entity_poly.type
_entity_poly.pdbx_seq_one_letter_code
_entity_poly.pdbx_strand_id
1 'polypeptide(L)'
;MELDGNFDYVIVGGGSAGCVLASRLTENPDISVCLLEYGGEGKDLAVRVPAGLILMVPGKPLKLNNWCFHTTPQTHLNNRRGFQPRGQCLGGSSAINAMIYTRGSALDYERWVEQGCTGWGFDDVLPYFIKSENNIHGADELHGDSGPLHVSDLLSPRDISKAFVEAAIANGLDQNDDFNGKKQDGAGLYQVTHFHGEKQGQRCSAAAAYLHPVQSRPNLTVITHAQANRVIFDGKQATGVAYEKDGVDHTVMARHEVILSGGAFGSPKVLMLSGIGP
;
A
#
# COMPACT_ATOMS: atom_id res chain seq x y z
N MET A 1 -18.17 -12.80 18.83
CA MET A 1 -17.14 -13.85 18.99
C MET A 1 -16.02 -13.17 19.76
N GLU A 2 -15.89 -13.46 21.05
CA GLU A 2 -14.72 -13.00 21.82
C GLU A 2 -13.50 -13.67 21.20
N LEU A 3 -12.60 -12.88 20.65
CA LEU A 3 -11.28 -13.36 20.26
C LEU A 3 -10.46 -13.45 21.55
N ASP A 4 -10.58 -14.56 22.27
CA ASP A 4 -9.78 -14.89 23.46
C ASP A 4 -8.28 -15.16 23.14
N GLY A 5 -7.81 -14.73 21.97
CA GLY A 5 -6.50 -15.04 21.43
C GLY A 5 -5.51 -13.89 21.57
N ASN A 6 -4.44 -14.13 22.33
CA ASN A 6 -3.19 -13.38 22.14
C ASN A 6 -2.62 -13.78 20.76
N PHE A 7 -2.32 -12.80 19.91
CA PHE A 7 -1.58 -13.01 18.65
C PHE A 7 -0.11 -12.71 18.88
N ASP A 8 0.79 -13.21 18.03
CA ASP A 8 2.20 -12.80 18.06
C ASP A 8 2.34 -11.34 17.64
N TYR A 9 1.66 -11.00 16.55
CA TYR A 9 1.65 -9.66 15.99
C TYR A 9 0.22 -9.17 15.76
N VAL A 10 -0.03 -7.91 16.10
CA VAL A 10 -1.25 -7.19 15.72
C VAL A 10 -0.87 -6.07 14.76
N ILE A 11 -1.42 -6.11 13.55
CA ILE A 11 -1.19 -5.10 12.51
C ILE A 11 -2.44 -4.22 12.39
N VAL A 12 -2.25 -2.91 12.51
CA VAL A 12 -3.32 -1.92 12.38
C VAL A 12 -3.27 -1.31 10.98
N GLY A 13 -4.23 -1.65 10.13
CA GLY A 13 -4.38 -1.15 8.77
C GLY A 13 -3.96 -2.20 7.73
N GLY A 14 -4.94 -2.72 6.99
CA GLY A 14 -4.76 -3.63 5.86
C GLY A 14 -4.39 -2.91 4.56
N GLY A 15 -3.61 -1.84 4.64
CA GLY A 15 -3.11 -1.08 3.49
C GLY A 15 -1.94 -1.78 2.78
N SER A 16 -1.21 -1.04 1.92
CA SER A 16 -0.09 -1.59 1.15
C SER A 16 0.97 -2.27 2.03
N ALA A 17 1.43 -1.60 3.09
CA ALA A 17 2.42 -2.15 4.01
C ALA A 17 1.85 -3.28 4.87
N GLY A 18 0.64 -3.11 5.41
CA GLY A 18 0.00 -4.10 6.29
C GLY A 18 -0.27 -5.43 5.59
N CYS A 19 -0.69 -5.39 4.31
CA CYS A 19 -0.85 -6.61 3.50
C CYS A 19 0.46 -7.37 3.34
N VAL A 20 1.57 -6.67 3.07
CA VAL A 20 2.90 -7.26 2.92
C VAL A 20 3.35 -7.88 4.24
N LEU A 21 3.26 -7.14 5.34
CA LEU A 21 3.66 -7.60 6.67
C LEU A 21 2.87 -8.84 7.11
N ALA A 22 1.54 -8.80 6.98
CA ALA A 22 0.69 -9.94 7.32
C ALA A 22 1.07 -11.19 6.51
N SER A 23 1.30 -11.02 5.21
CA SER A 23 1.70 -12.11 4.32
C SER A 23 3.07 -12.69 4.69
N ARG A 24 4.08 -11.85 4.94
CA ARG A 24 5.45 -12.30 5.24
C ARG A 24 5.58 -12.90 6.64
N LEU A 25 4.99 -12.28 7.67
CA LEU A 25 5.06 -12.82 9.03
C LEU A 25 4.40 -14.21 9.13
N THR A 26 3.30 -14.41 8.41
CA THR A 26 2.56 -15.68 8.43
C THR A 26 3.14 -16.74 7.48
N GLU A 27 4.27 -16.47 6.79
CA GLU A 27 5.03 -17.52 6.12
C GLU A 27 5.57 -18.56 7.12
N ASN A 28 5.86 -18.13 8.35
CA ASN A 28 6.14 -19.05 9.45
C ASN A 28 4.81 -19.52 10.08
N PRO A 29 4.47 -20.82 10.04
CA PRO A 29 3.21 -21.34 10.58
C PRO A 29 3.09 -21.19 12.11
N ASP A 30 4.20 -21.00 12.82
CA ASP A 30 4.22 -20.82 14.28
C ASP A 30 3.93 -19.37 14.70
N ILE A 31 3.89 -18.42 13.75
CA ILE A 31 3.61 -17.00 14.01
C ILE A 31 2.14 -16.69 13.68
N SER A 32 1.38 -16.31 14.70
CA SER A 32 -0.01 -15.88 14.60
C SER A 32 -0.14 -14.36 14.42
N VAL A 33 -0.92 -13.91 13.44
CA VAL A 33 -1.11 -12.50 13.11
C VAL A 33 -2.58 -12.13 13.08
N CYS A 34 -2.94 -11.02 13.75
CA CYS A 34 -4.22 -10.36 13.58
C CYS A 34 -4.04 -9.05 12.79
N LEU A 35 -4.74 -8.92 11.66
CA LEU A 35 -4.78 -7.72 10.84
C LEU A 35 -6.14 -7.03 10.99
N LEU A 36 -6.14 -5.80 11.51
CA LEU A 36 -7.33 -4.95 11.62
C LEU A 36 -7.42 -4.00 10.42
N GLU A 37 -8.56 -3.97 9.74
CA GLU A 37 -8.85 -3.02 8.67
C GLU A 37 -10.22 -2.37 8.86
N TYR A 38 -10.29 -1.05 8.72
CA TYR A 38 -11.55 -0.31 8.82
C TYR A 38 -12.48 -0.60 7.64
N GLY A 39 -11.93 -0.65 6.43
CA GLY A 39 -12.70 -0.85 5.22
C GLY A 39 -13.13 -2.30 5.00
N GLY A 40 -13.71 -2.53 3.82
CA GLY A 40 -14.14 -3.87 3.37
C GLY A 40 -13.03 -4.68 2.71
N GLU A 41 -13.41 -5.78 2.07
CA GLU A 41 -12.50 -6.82 1.55
C GLU A 41 -11.63 -6.41 0.35
N GLY A 42 -11.95 -5.32 -0.35
CA GLY A 42 -11.20 -4.86 -1.53
C GLY A 42 -11.23 -5.81 -2.74
N LYS A 43 -12.30 -6.62 -2.87
CA LYS A 43 -12.47 -7.63 -3.93
C LYS A 43 -13.49 -7.23 -5.01
N ASP A 44 -14.18 -6.12 -4.81
CA ASP A 44 -15.23 -5.65 -5.70
C ASP A 44 -14.68 -5.28 -7.10
N LEU A 45 -15.58 -5.26 -8.09
CA LEU A 45 -15.22 -4.97 -9.48
C LEU A 45 -14.65 -3.56 -9.65
N ALA A 46 -15.08 -2.59 -8.83
CA ALA A 46 -14.57 -1.22 -8.91
C ALA A 46 -13.09 -1.15 -8.52
N VAL A 47 -12.63 -2.00 -7.59
CA VAL A 47 -11.19 -2.16 -7.28
C VAL A 47 -10.47 -2.90 -8.41
N ARG A 48 -10.98 -4.06 -8.84
CA ARG A 48 -10.27 -4.94 -9.78
C ARG A 48 -10.13 -4.37 -11.19
N VAL A 49 -11.11 -3.60 -11.67
CA VAL A 49 -11.08 -2.99 -13.00
C VAL A 49 -10.34 -1.64 -12.93
N PRO A 50 -9.24 -1.43 -13.67
CA PRO A 50 -8.48 -0.17 -13.64
C PRO A 50 -9.33 1.10 -13.79
N ALA A 51 -10.30 1.10 -14.72
CA ALA A 51 -11.21 2.23 -14.94
C ALA A 51 -12.17 2.52 -13.78
N GLY A 52 -12.36 1.58 -12.85
CA GLY A 52 -13.17 1.74 -11.64
C GLY A 52 -12.66 2.85 -10.71
N LEU A 53 -11.40 3.29 -10.88
CA LEU A 53 -10.84 4.50 -10.27
C LEU A 53 -11.80 5.71 -10.35
N ILE A 54 -12.47 5.89 -11.51
CA ILE A 54 -13.38 7.01 -11.78
C ILE A 54 -14.58 7.02 -10.83
N LEU A 55 -15.00 5.85 -10.34
CA LEU A 55 -16.11 5.72 -9.40
C LEU A 55 -15.66 5.95 -7.94
N MET A 56 -14.42 5.59 -7.61
CA MET A 56 -13.93 5.59 -6.22
C MET A 56 -13.28 6.91 -5.81
N VAL A 57 -12.43 7.49 -6.67
CA VAL A 57 -11.60 8.64 -6.30
C VAL A 57 -12.40 9.92 -6.04
N PRO A 58 -13.40 10.30 -6.86
CA PRO A 58 -14.14 11.56 -6.64
C PRO A 58 -14.92 11.59 -5.33
N GLY A 59 -15.29 10.42 -4.78
CA GLY A 59 -16.07 10.32 -3.55
C GLY A 59 -17.51 10.85 -3.65
N LYS A 60 -18.03 11.01 -4.88
CA LYS A 60 -19.37 11.53 -5.18
C LYS A 60 -19.98 10.77 -6.37
N PRO A 61 -21.31 10.54 -6.40
CA PRO A 61 -22.28 10.85 -5.35
C PRO A 61 -22.17 9.94 -4.12
N LEU A 62 -21.47 8.80 -4.25
CA LEU A 62 -21.26 7.84 -3.17
C LEU A 62 -19.77 7.73 -2.85
N LYS A 63 -19.48 7.58 -1.55
CA LYS A 63 -18.14 7.27 -1.05
C LYS A 63 -17.92 5.77 -1.17
N LEU A 64 -17.02 5.35 -2.05
CA LEU A 64 -16.70 3.95 -2.30
C LEU A 64 -15.21 3.70 -2.10
N ASN A 65 -14.84 2.83 -1.15
CA ASN A 65 -13.47 2.41 -0.88
C ASN A 65 -12.45 3.57 -0.72
N ASN A 66 -12.89 4.74 -0.29
CA ASN A 66 -12.06 5.95 -0.23
C ASN A 66 -12.43 6.78 0.99
N TRP A 67 -11.48 7.17 1.83
CA TRP A 67 -11.68 8.02 3.00
C TRP A 67 -12.16 9.44 2.67
N CYS A 68 -11.82 9.95 1.47
CA CYS A 68 -12.20 11.28 0.99
C CYS A 68 -11.82 12.42 1.95
N PHE A 69 -10.59 12.41 2.46
CA PHE A 69 -10.14 13.44 3.38
C PHE A 69 -10.04 14.80 2.68
N HIS A 70 -10.08 15.85 3.49
CA HIS A 70 -9.77 17.19 3.07
C HIS A 70 -8.79 17.81 4.06
N THR A 71 -7.83 18.57 3.55
CA THR A 71 -6.99 19.41 4.42
C THR A 71 -7.86 20.41 5.20
N THR A 72 -7.29 20.99 6.24
CA THR A 72 -7.75 22.30 6.73
C THR A 72 -7.59 23.35 5.62
N PRO A 73 -8.26 24.52 5.71
CA PRO A 73 -8.02 25.62 4.79
C PRO A 73 -6.52 25.95 4.69
N GLN A 74 -5.99 26.03 3.47
CA GLN A 74 -4.56 26.27 3.24
C GLN A 74 -4.34 27.74 2.89
N THR A 75 -3.68 28.48 3.78
CA THR A 75 -3.44 29.94 3.62
C THR A 75 -2.67 30.27 2.35
N HIS A 76 -1.69 29.44 2.00
CA HIS A 76 -0.89 29.56 0.77
C HIS A 76 -1.60 29.01 -0.49
N LEU A 77 -2.87 28.61 -0.38
CA LEU A 77 -3.68 28.09 -1.49
C LEU A 77 -5.04 28.79 -1.57
N ASN A 78 -5.08 30.11 -1.33
CA ASN A 78 -6.31 30.92 -1.30
C ASN A 78 -7.40 30.33 -0.37
N ASN A 79 -6.99 29.82 0.80
CA ASN A 79 -7.85 29.17 1.78
C ASN A 79 -8.64 27.96 1.25
N ARG A 80 -8.23 27.38 0.10
CA ARG A 80 -8.86 26.16 -0.41
C ARG A 80 -8.58 24.97 0.51
N ARG A 81 -9.52 24.03 0.53
CA ARG A 81 -9.34 22.71 1.14
C ARG A 81 -8.91 21.72 0.06
N GLY A 82 -7.70 21.21 0.16
CA GLY A 82 -7.19 20.20 -0.76
C GLY A 82 -7.87 18.86 -0.51
N PHE A 83 -8.39 18.24 -1.57
CA PHE A 83 -8.93 16.89 -1.51
C PHE A 83 -7.80 15.85 -1.42
N GLN A 84 -7.94 14.87 -0.53
CA GLN A 84 -6.94 13.88 -0.20
C GLN A 84 -7.58 12.48 -0.21
N PRO A 85 -7.68 11.81 -1.37
CA PRO A 85 -8.21 10.46 -1.46
C PRO A 85 -7.26 9.47 -0.79
N ARG A 86 -7.79 8.53 -0.03
CA ARG A 86 -7.02 7.43 0.60
C ARG A 86 -7.88 6.18 0.57
N GLY A 87 -7.32 5.03 0.21
CA GLY A 87 -8.12 3.80 0.12
C GLY A 87 -8.67 3.39 1.48
N GLN A 88 -9.91 2.90 1.48
CA GLN A 88 -10.69 2.50 2.65
C GLN A 88 -11.22 1.07 2.46
N CYS A 89 -10.31 0.12 2.29
CA CYS A 89 -10.53 -1.32 2.15
C CYS A 89 -9.18 -2.05 2.25
N LEU A 90 -9.19 -3.38 2.31
CA LEU A 90 -7.97 -4.17 2.16
C LEU A 90 -7.24 -3.79 0.86
N GLY A 91 -5.93 -3.56 0.98
CA GLY A 91 -5.06 -3.01 -0.05
C GLY A 91 -4.85 -1.49 0.12
N GLY A 92 -5.69 -0.82 0.89
CA GLY A 92 -5.62 0.61 1.16
C GLY A 92 -5.53 1.42 -0.13
N SER A 93 -4.66 2.42 -0.17
CA SER A 93 -4.55 3.28 -1.36
C SER A 93 -4.10 2.55 -2.63
N SER A 94 -3.47 1.36 -2.57
CA SER A 94 -3.19 0.58 -3.78
C SER A 94 -4.45 0.09 -4.50
N ALA A 95 -5.57 -0.02 -3.79
CA ALA A 95 -6.86 -0.39 -4.36
C ALA A 95 -7.50 0.75 -5.18
N ILE A 96 -7.05 2.00 -4.98
CA ILE A 96 -7.64 3.20 -5.61
C ILE A 96 -6.60 4.14 -6.26
N ASN A 97 -5.35 3.71 -6.45
CA ASN A 97 -4.31 4.55 -7.08
C ASN A 97 -4.35 4.47 -8.62
N ALA A 98 -3.50 5.26 -9.29
CA ALA A 98 -3.36 5.26 -10.74
C ALA A 98 -2.52 4.09 -11.32
N MET A 99 -2.07 3.15 -10.48
CA MET A 99 -1.33 1.92 -10.84
C MET A 99 0.04 2.12 -11.49
N ILE A 100 0.52 3.35 -11.70
CA ILE A 100 1.88 3.60 -12.16
C ILE A 100 2.88 2.93 -11.21
N TYR A 101 3.82 2.17 -11.76
CA TYR A 101 4.89 1.51 -11.02
C TYR A 101 6.22 2.21 -11.27
N THR A 102 6.64 3.03 -10.31
CA THR A 102 7.97 3.66 -10.28
C THR A 102 8.53 3.62 -8.86
N ARG A 103 9.86 3.57 -8.75
CA ARG A 103 10.62 3.61 -7.51
C ARG A 103 11.15 5.03 -7.26
N GLY A 104 11.65 5.27 -6.05
CA GLY A 104 12.44 6.48 -5.77
C GLY A 104 13.79 6.44 -6.50
N SER A 105 14.43 7.60 -6.62
CA SER A 105 15.82 7.67 -7.09
C SER A 105 16.77 7.15 -6.02
N ALA A 106 17.93 6.62 -6.42
CA ALA A 106 18.94 6.16 -5.45
C ALA A 106 19.28 7.24 -4.41
N LEU A 107 19.37 8.50 -4.86
CA LEU A 107 19.63 9.67 -4.03
C LEU A 107 18.57 9.89 -2.93
N ASP A 108 17.32 9.49 -3.15
CA ASP A 108 16.27 9.61 -2.11
C ASP A 108 16.58 8.72 -0.91
N TYR A 109 17.11 7.51 -1.15
CA TYR A 109 17.49 6.54 -0.11
C TYR A 109 18.84 6.88 0.53
N GLU A 110 19.81 7.35 -0.27
CA GLU A 110 21.08 7.86 0.25
C GLU A 110 20.85 9.02 1.24
N ARG A 111 19.92 9.94 0.91
CA ARG A 111 19.52 11.01 1.83
C ARG A 111 18.90 10.50 3.13
N TRP A 112 18.23 9.36 3.12
CA TRP A 112 17.74 8.75 4.37
C TRP A 112 18.91 8.29 5.24
N VAL A 113 19.94 7.70 4.65
CA VAL A 113 21.17 7.31 5.37
C VAL A 113 21.87 8.54 5.95
N GLU A 114 22.00 9.62 5.18
CA GLU A 114 22.56 10.90 5.64
C GLU A 114 21.78 11.48 6.83
N GLN A 115 20.48 11.23 6.90
CA GLN A 115 19.60 11.64 8.01
C GLN A 115 19.62 10.67 9.21
N GLY A 116 20.43 9.61 9.16
CA GLY A 116 20.62 8.66 10.25
C GLY A 116 19.86 7.34 10.10
N CYS A 117 19.11 7.13 9.01
CA CYS A 117 18.46 5.84 8.71
C CYS A 117 19.47 4.82 8.14
N THR A 118 20.40 4.38 8.98
CA THR A 118 21.41 3.37 8.60
C THR A 118 20.74 2.08 8.12
N GLY A 119 21.23 1.50 7.02
CA GLY A 119 20.66 0.29 6.40
C GLY A 119 19.43 0.54 5.52
N TRP A 120 19.17 1.80 5.15
CA TRP A 120 18.11 2.19 4.22
C TRP A 120 18.64 2.88 2.96
N GLY A 121 19.91 2.66 2.60
CA GLY A 121 20.48 3.12 1.34
C GLY A 121 19.88 2.36 0.16
N PHE A 122 20.09 2.85 -1.06
CA PHE A 122 19.49 2.24 -2.25
C PHE A 122 19.87 0.75 -2.39
N ASP A 123 21.15 0.43 -2.20
CA ASP A 123 21.64 -0.95 -2.25
C ASP A 123 21.06 -1.84 -1.15
N ASP A 124 20.69 -1.27 0.01
CA ASP A 124 20.04 -2.02 1.09
C ASP A 124 18.58 -2.37 0.74
N VAL A 125 17.88 -1.47 0.04
CA VAL A 125 16.45 -1.63 -0.29
C VAL A 125 16.21 -2.31 -1.64
N LEU A 126 17.16 -2.24 -2.57
CA LEU A 126 17.04 -2.83 -3.92
C LEU A 126 16.69 -4.33 -3.88
N PRO A 127 17.30 -5.18 -3.03
CA PRO A 127 16.90 -6.58 -2.89
C PRO A 127 15.42 -6.76 -2.53
N TYR A 128 14.82 -5.83 -1.78
CA TYR A 128 13.42 -5.87 -1.42
C TYR A 128 12.50 -5.39 -2.54
N PHE A 129 12.94 -4.44 -3.38
CA PHE A 129 12.23 -4.10 -4.61
C PHE A 129 12.16 -5.30 -5.55
N ILE A 130 13.30 -5.95 -5.82
CA ILE A 130 13.38 -7.18 -6.62
C ILE A 130 12.50 -8.28 -6.02
N LYS A 131 12.61 -8.55 -4.71
CA LYS A 131 11.78 -9.57 -4.02
C LYS A 131 10.27 -9.31 -4.12
N SER A 132 9.86 -8.05 -4.24
CA SER A 132 8.46 -7.67 -4.31
C SER A 132 7.83 -7.86 -5.68
N GLU A 133 8.64 -7.79 -6.73
CA GLU A 133 8.23 -7.58 -8.12
C GLU A 133 8.09 -8.89 -8.90
N ASN A 134 7.08 -8.93 -9.77
CA ASN A 134 6.91 -9.92 -10.82
C ASN A 134 6.69 -9.22 -12.15
N ASN A 135 7.81 -8.83 -12.75
CA ASN A 135 7.87 -8.07 -13.99
C ASN A 135 7.60 -8.98 -15.21
N ILE A 136 6.77 -8.50 -16.13
CA ILE A 136 6.46 -9.21 -17.38
C ILE A 136 7.67 -9.35 -18.31
N HIS A 137 8.72 -8.53 -18.13
CA HIS A 137 9.96 -8.58 -18.92
C HIS A 137 10.97 -9.62 -18.40
N GLY A 138 10.72 -10.24 -17.24
CA GLY A 138 11.64 -11.18 -16.59
C GLY A 138 12.55 -10.51 -15.56
N ALA A 139 13.34 -11.32 -14.85
CA ALA A 139 14.28 -10.83 -13.84
C ALA A 139 15.63 -10.42 -14.44
N ASP A 140 16.26 -9.43 -13.82
CA ASP A 140 17.62 -8.99 -14.08
C ASP A 140 18.29 -8.43 -12.80
N GLU A 141 19.33 -7.61 -12.95
CA GLU A 141 20.03 -6.99 -11.81
C GLU A 141 19.16 -6.00 -11.01
N LEU A 142 18.11 -5.44 -11.61
CA LEU A 142 17.26 -4.40 -11.05
C LEU A 142 15.81 -4.86 -10.87
N HIS A 143 15.38 -5.94 -11.50
CA HIS A 143 14.00 -6.41 -11.54
C HIS A 143 13.83 -7.85 -11.06
N GLY A 144 12.69 -8.10 -10.41
CA GLY A 144 12.23 -9.46 -10.08
C GLY A 144 11.10 -9.92 -10.99
N ASP A 145 10.96 -11.24 -11.18
CA ASP A 145 9.89 -11.88 -11.96
C ASP A 145 9.07 -12.91 -11.17
N SER A 146 9.33 -13.04 -9.87
CA SER A 146 8.75 -14.10 -9.03
C SER A 146 8.03 -13.57 -7.78
N GLY A 147 8.04 -12.25 -7.58
CA GLY A 147 7.39 -11.60 -6.44
C GLY A 147 5.86 -11.62 -6.50
N PRO A 148 5.17 -11.17 -5.45
CA PRO A 148 3.71 -11.15 -5.46
C PRO A 148 3.10 -10.00 -6.29
N LEU A 149 3.83 -8.89 -6.49
CA LEU A 149 3.32 -7.71 -7.18
C LEU A 149 3.60 -7.82 -8.68
N HIS A 150 2.57 -8.09 -9.48
CA HIS A 150 2.70 -8.12 -10.93
C HIS A 150 2.89 -6.70 -11.48
N VAL A 151 3.91 -6.56 -12.32
CA VAL A 151 4.26 -5.33 -13.04
C VAL A 151 4.22 -5.64 -14.53
N SER A 152 3.43 -4.88 -15.27
CA SER A 152 3.16 -5.12 -16.68
C SER A 152 3.21 -3.83 -17.48
N ASP A 153 3.50 -3.94 -18.77
CA ASP A 153 3.23 -2.88 -19.72
C ASP A 153 1.73 -2.59 -19.82
N LEU A 154 1.38 -1.41 -20.32
CA LEU A 154 0.01 -1.11 -20.71
C LEU A 154 -0.41 -2.05 -21.84
N LEU A 155 -1.51 -2.79 -21.65
CA LEU A 155 -2.05 -3.69 -22.69
C LEU A 155 -2.60 -2.94 -23.91
N SER A 156 -3.16 -1.75 -23.68
CA SER A 156 -3.75 -0.92 -24.73
C SER A 156 -3.44 0.56 -24.48
N PRO A 157 -2.18 0.97 -24.67
CA PRO A 157 -1.80 2.37 -24.56
C PRO A 157 -2.49 3.16 -25.67
N ARG A 158 -3.05 4.33 -25.32
CA ARG A 158 -3.73 5.19 -26.30
C ARG A 158 -2.72 5.83 -27.23
N ASP A 159 -3.12 6.06 -28.49
CA ASP A 159 -2.23 6.68 -29.49
C ASP A 159 -1.76 8.07 -29.08
N ILE A 160 -2.60 8.84 -28.38
CA ILE A 160 -2.21 10.15 -27.84
C ILE A 160 -1.06 10.06 -26.82
N SER A 161 -0.96 8.96 -26.06
CA SER A 161 0.14 8.75 -25.11
C SER A 161 1.45 8.50 -25.85
N LYS A 162 1.41 7.73 -26.95
CA LYS A 162 2.58 7.49 -27.80
C LYS A 162 3.03 8.79 -28.49
N ALA A 163 2.08 9.52 -29.08
CA ALA A 163 2.35 10.81 -29.72
C ALA A 163 2.95 11.84 -28.73
N PHE A 164 2.51 11.83 -27.47
CA PHE A 164 3.10 12.67 -26.43
C PHE A 164 4.57 12.30 -26.14
N VAL A 165 4.89 11.01 -26.01
CA VAL A 165 6.26 10.54 -25.82
C VAL A 165 7.14 10.90 -27.02
N GLU A 166 6.66 10.65 -28.24
CA GLU A 166 7.36 11.02 -29.48
C GLU A 166 7.64 12.53 -29.55
N ALA A 167 6.66 13.36 -29.21
CA ALA A 167 6.84 14.81 -29.15
C ALA A 167 7.87 15.21 -28.10
N ALA A 168 7.88 14.57 -26.94
CA ALA A 168 8.85 14.83 -25.89
C ALA A 168 10.28 14.49 -26.33
N ILE A 169 10.45 13.36 -27.03
CA ILE A 169 11.74 12.96 -27.63
C ILE A 169 12.19 13.96 -28.70
N ALA A 170 11.28 14.38 -29.58
CA ALA A 170 11.57 15.39 -30.59
C ALA A 170 11.95 16.76 -29.99
N ASN A 171 11.62 17.01 -28.73
CA ASN A 171 12.00 18.21 -27.97
C ASN A 171 13.24 18.00 -27.07
N GLY A 172 14.00 16.92 -27.30
CA GLY A 172 15.32 16.72 -26.70
C GLY A 172 15.32 15.93 -25.38
N LEU A 173 14.21 15.28 -25.01
CA LEU A 173 14.26 14.27 -23.95
C LEU A 173 14.75 12.93 -24.53
N ASP A 174 15.57 12.22 -23.75
CA ASP A 174 15.94 10.86 -24.12
C ASP A 174 14.71 9.94 -24.03
N GLN A 175 14.66 8.94 -24.91
CA GLN A 175 13.71 7.85 -24.73
C GLN A 175 14.06 7.09 -23.44
N ASN A 176 13.05 6.79 -22.63
CA ASN A 176 13.17 5.92 -21.48
C ASN A 176 12.14 4.78 -21.58
N ASP A 177 12.65 3.56 -21.65
CA ASP A 177 11.89 2.32 -21.70
C ASP A 177 11.77 1.63 -20.33
N ASP A 178 12.50 2.10 -19.32
CA ASP A 178 12.47 1.59 -17.95
C ASP A 178 12.80 2.66 -16.89
N PHE A 179 11.74 3.19 -16.27
CA PHE A 179 11.85 4.19 -15.20
C PHE A 179 12.41 3.65 -13.87
N ASN A 180 12.65 2.35 -13.76
CA ASN A 180 13.25 1.69 -12.60
C ASN A 180 14.62 1.07 -12.93
N GLY A 181 15.12 1.33 -14.14
CA GLY A 181 16.40 0.85 -14.63
C GLY A 181 17.56 1.75 -14.21
N LYS A 182 18.65 1.67 -14.99
CA LYS A 182 19.90 2.40 -14.72
C LYS A 182 19.74 3.93 -14.78
N LYS A 183 18.71 4.43 -15.47
CA LYS A 183 18.41 5.85 -15.61
C LYS A 183 16.89 6.08 -15.55
N GLN A 184 16.45 6.98 -14.68
CA GLN A 184 15.02 7.30 -14.54
C GLN A 184 14.58 8.46 -15.45
N ASP A 185 15.48 9.38 -15.79
CA ASP A 185 15.17 10.56 -16.59
C ASP A 185 14.88 10.19 -18.05
N GLY A 186 13.81 10.75 -18.62
CA GLY A 186 13.47 10.63 -20.03
C GLY A 186 11.98 10.59 -20.29
N ALA A 187 11.59 10.22 -21.50
CA ALA A 187 10.21 10.12 -21.96
C ALA A 187 9.87 8.69 -22.37
N GLY A 188 8.79 8.16 -21.80
CA GLY A 188 8.42 6.76 -21.92
C GLY A 188 7.00 6.47 -21.49
N LEU A 189 6.54 5.25 -21.74
CA LEU A 189 5.32 4.72 -21.15
C LEU A 189 5.67 4.03 -19.84
N TYR A 190 4.96 4.34 -18.77
CA TYR A 190 5.15 3.66 -17.49
C TYR A 190 4.63 2.23 -17.55
N GLN A 191 5.34 1.32 -16.88
CA GLN A 191 4.74 0.08 -16.41
C GLN A 191 3.73 0.35 -15.30
N VAL A 192 2.80 -0.60 -15.14
CA VAL A 192 1.70 -0.51 -14.19
C VAL A 192 1.56 -1.77 -13.36
N THR A 193 1.03 -1.62 -12.15
CA THR A 193 0.66 -2.74 -11.27
C THR A 193 -0.63 -3.40 -11.76
N HIS A 194 -0.56 -4.03 -12.93
CA HIS A 194 -1.60 -4.90 -13.47
C HIS A 194 -1.14 -6.35 -13.44
N PHE A 195 -2.07 -7.25 -13.12
CA PHE A 195 -1.82 -8.66 -13.30
C PHE A 195 -1.56 -8.98 -14.77
N HIS A 196 -0.64 -9.91 -15.00
CA HIS A 196 -0.48 -10.66 -16.24
C HIS A 196 -0.91 -12.12 -16.02
N GLY A 197 -0.87 -12.97 -17.06
CA GLY A 197 -1.37 -14.35 -16.97
C GLY A 197 -2.89 -14.45 -16.85
N GLU A 198 -3.40 -15.30 -15.95
CA GLU A 198 -4.85 -15.61 -15.86
C GLU A 198 -5.74 -14.41 -15.48
N LYS A 199 -5.18 -13.41 -14.79
CA LYS A 199 -5.89 -12.19 -14.36
C LYS A 199 -5.53 -10.97 -15.21
N GLN A 200 -5.01 -11.18 -16.42
CA GLN A 200 -4.44 -10.15 -17.29
C GLN A 200 -5.28 -8.85 -17.32
N GLY A 201 -4.61 -7.73 -17.04
CA GLY A 201 -5.19 -6.39 -17.10
C GLY A 201 -6.02 -5.97 -15.88
N GLN A 202 -6.26 -6.86 -14.91
CA GLN A 202 -6.84 -6.47 -13.63
C GLN A 202 -5.81 -5.74 -12.77
N ARG A 203 -6.26 -4.80 -11.94
CA ARG A 203 -5.44 -4.13 -10.93
C ARG A 203 -4.79 -5.16 -10.00
N CYS A 204 -3.48 -5.07 -9.85
CA CYS A 204 -2.71 -5.78 -8.83
C CYS A 204 -2.56 -4.90 -7.57
N SER A 205 -3.61 -4.83 -6.74
CA SER A 205 -3.52 -4.15 -5.44
C SER A 205 -2.65 -4.96 -4.47
N ALA A 206 -2.14 -4.32 -3.42
CA ALA A 206 -1.34 -5.00 -2.40
C ALA A 206 -2.12 -6.13 -1.72
N ALA A 207 -3.43 -5.97 -1.50
CA ALA A 207 -4.25 -7.06 -0.97
C ALA A 207 -4.39 -8.21 -1.98
N ALA A 208 -4.64 -7.92 -3.26
CA ALA A 208 -4.75 -8.95 -4.28
C ALA A 208 -3.43 -9.72 -4.50
N ALA A 209 -2.29 -9.03 -4.36
CA ALA A 209 -0.95 -9.58 -4.49
C ALA A 209 -0.52 -10.38 -3.25
N TYR A 210 -0.58 -9.77 -2.06
CA TYR A 210 0.04 -10.32 -0.85
C TYR A 210 -0.94 -11.01 0.09
N LEU A 211 -2.17 -10.50 0.21
CA LEU A 211 -3.07 -10.88 1.30
C LEU A 211 -4.11 -11.91 0.88
N HIS A 212 -4.91 -11.63 -0.15
CA HIS A 212 -5.98 -12.52 -0.62
C HIS A 212 -5.50 -13.96 -0.91
N PRO A 213 -4.30 -14.20 -1.49
CA PRO A 213 -3.82 -15.57 -1.72
C PRO A 213 -3.54 -16.37 -0.44
N VAL A 214 -3.33 -15.68 0.70
CA VAL A 214 -2.91 -16.30 1.97
C VAL A 214 -3.94 -16.14 3.09
N GLN A 215 -5.11 -15.54 2.82
CA GLN A 215 -6.17 -15.32 3.81
C GLN A 215 -6.72 -16.62 4.44
N SER A 216 -6.53 -17.76 3.79
CA SER A 216 -6.92 -19.07 4.31
C SER A 216 -5.90 -19.71 5.27
N ARG A 217 -4.73 -19.09 5.46
CA ARG A 217 -3.72 -19.58 6.41
C ARG A 217 -4.30 -19.58 7.84
N PRO A 218 -4.18 -20.68 8.60
CA PRO A 218 -4.79 -20.80 9.92
C PRO A 218 -4.18 -19.85 10.96
N ASN A 219 -2.95 -19.38 10.74
CA ASN A 219 -2.23 -18.44 11.59
C ASN A 219 -2.44 -16.95 11.20
N LEU A 220 -3.34 -16.66 10.25
CA LEU A 220 -3.72 -15.30 9.87
C LEU A 220 -5.20 -15.06 10.17
N THR A 221 -5.50 -14.08 11.03
CA THR A 221 -6.85 -13.56 11.22
C THR A 221 -6.95 -12.16 10.65
N VAL A 222 -7.91 -11.94 9.75
CA VAL A 222 -8.19 -10.61 9.18
C VAL A 222 -9.56 -10.16 9.66
N ILE A 223 -9.62 -8.99 10.28
CA ILE A 223 -10.85 -8.39 10.78
C ILE A 223 -11.09 -7.11 10.01
N THR A 224 -12.02 -7.16 9.06
CA THR A 224 -12.53 -6.00 8.33
C THR A 224 -13.62 -5.28 9.13
N HIS A 225 -13.94 -4.04 8.74
CA HIS A 225 -14.87 -3.18 9.47
C HIS A 225 -14.48 -2.94 10.93
N ALA A 226 -13.17 -2.97 11.23
CA ALA A 226 -12.60 -2.77 12.55
C ALA A 226 -11.86 -1.42 12.61
N GLN A 227 -12.39 -0.49 13.41
CA GLN A 227 -11.75 0.79 13.67
C GLN A 227 -10.79 0.68 14.85
N ALA A 228 -9.49 0.60 14.57
CA ALA A 228 -8.49 0.74 15.63
C ALA A 228 -8.55 2.14 16.26
N ASN A 229 -8.70 2.18 17.58
CA ASN A 229 -8.87 3.41 18.34
C ASN A 229 -7.55 3.82 19.01
N ARG A 230 -6.89 2.91 19.73
CA ARG A 230 -5.61 3.15 20.42
C ARG A 230 -4.82 1.86 20.64
N VAL A 231 -3.51 2.00 20.77
CA VAL A 231 -2.61 0.97 21.30
C VAL A 231 -2.76 0.92 22.82
N ILE A 232 -2.76 -0.30 23.36
CA ILE A 232 -2.80 -0.59 24.79
C ILE A 232 -1.35 -0.82 25.25
N PHE A 233 -1.01 -0.24 26.39
CA PHE A 233 0.33 -0.30 26.96
C PHE A 233 0.33 -0.93 28.36
N ASP A 234 1.38 -1.69 28.66
CA ASP A 234 1.86 -1.97 30.01
C ASP A 234 3.18 -1.22 30.21
N GLY A 235 3.15 -0.13 30.98
CA GLY A 235 4.26 0.81 31.10
C GLY A 235 4.67 1.38 29.73
N LYS A 236 5.84 0.97 29.23
CA LYS A 236 6.37 1.38 27.92
C LYS A 236 6.18 0.33 26.82
N GLN A 237 5.64 -0.83 27.16
CA GLN A 237 5.47 -1.95 26.22
C GLN A 237 4.07 -1.90 25.60
N ALA A 238 3.99 -1.91 24.28
CA ALA A 238 2.72 -2.10 23.58
C ALA A 238 2.26 -3.56 23.73
N THR A 239 1.07 -3.78 24.27
CA THR A 239 0.53 -5.11 24.59
C THR A 239 -0.72 -5.47 23.80
N GLY A 240 -1.32 -4.52 23.09
CA GLY A 240 -2.51 -4.78 22.29
C GLY A 240 -3.08 -3.56 21.60
N VAL A 241 -4.27 -3.71 21.03
CA VAL A 241 -5.02 -2.65 20.36
C VAL A 241 -6.47 -2.72 20.80
N ALA A 242 -7.01 -1.59 21.24
CA ALA A 242 -8.43 -1.39 21.41
C ALA A 242 -9.04 -0.94 20.07
N TYR A 243 -10.11 -1.60 19.65
CA TYR A 243 -10.79 -1.31 18.38
C TYR A 243 -12.30 -1.41 18.53
N GLU A 244 -13.04 -0.70 17.69
CA GLU A 244 -14.49 -0.78 17.59
C GLU A 244 -14.87 -1.61 16.36
N LYS A 245 -15.85 -2.49 16.48
CA LYS A 245 -16.51 -3.17 15.36
C LYS A 245 -17.99 -3.27 15.63
N ASP A 246 -18.81 -2.91 14.64
CA ASP A 246 -20.28 -2.93 14.74
C ASP A 246 -20.83 -2.16 15.97
N GLY A 247 -20.16 -1.07 16.36
CA GLY A 247 -20.53 -0.25 17.53
C GLY A 247 -20.17 -0.88 18.88
N VAL A 248 -19.42 -1.99 18.88
CA VAL A 248 -18.97 -2.69 20.08
C VAL A 248 -17.46 -2.52 20.23
N ASP A 249 -17.03 -2.15 21.44
CA ASP A 249 -15.62 -2.07 21.79
C ASP A 249 -15.04 -3.46 22.02
N HIS A 250 -13.87 -3.68 21.42
CA HIS A 250 -13.11 -4.91 21.50
C HIS A 250 -11.65 -4.62 21.82
N THR A 251 -10.94 -5.66 22.23
CA THR A 251 -9.50 -5.63 22.44
C THR A 251 -8.88 -6.86 21.77
N VAL A 252 -7.72 -6.66 21.16
CA VAL A 252 -6.85 -7.75 20.70
C VAL A 252 -5.46 -7.54 21.26
N MET A 253 -4.84 -8.60 21.77
CA MET A 253 -3.56 -8.56 22.46
C MET A 253 -2.43 -9.09 21.56
N ALA A 254 -1.24 -8.50 21.70
CA ALA A 254 -0.02 -8.86 20.98
C ALA A 254 1.04 -9.38 21.96
N ARG A 255 1.63 -10.55 21.69
CA ARG A 255 2.74 -11.12 22.48
C ARG A 255 4.07 -10.43 22.18
N HIS A 256 4.29 -10.05 20.92
CA HIS A 256 5.54 -9.45 20.48
C HIS A 256 5.37 -7.97 20.13
N GLU A 257 4.64 -7.67 19.05
CA GLU A 257 4.59 -6.30 18.53
C GLU A 257 3.19 -5.88 18.06
N VAL A 258 2.92 -4.58 18.23
CA VAL A 258 1.82 -3.87 17.58
C VAL A 258 2.41 -3.02 16.45
N ILE A 259 1.98 -3.28 15.21
CA ILE A 259 2.53 -2.63 14.01
C ILE A 259 1.48 -1.69 13.41
N LEU A 260 1.77 -0.39 13.38
CA LEU A 260 0.86 0.63 12.84
C LEU A 260 1.09 0.87 11.34
N SER A 261 0.23 0.26 10.52
CA SER A 261 0.18 0.38 9.05
C SER A 261 -1.03 1.18 8.55
N GLY A 262 -1.55 2.12 9.34
CA GLY A 262 -2.69 2.99 9.00
C GLY A 262 -2.38 4.08 7.97
N GLY A 263 -1.21 4.03 7.34
CA GLY A 263 -0.68 5.03 6.42
C GLY A 263 -0.31 6.34 7.10
N ALA A 264 0.23 7.27 6.31
CA ALA A 264 0.77 8.55 6.81
C ALA A 264 -0.25 9.42 7.58
N PHE A 265 -1.55 9.14 7.45
CA PHE A 265 -2.62 9.89 8.13
C PHE A 265 -3.21 9.09 9.32
N GLY A 266 -3.40 7.78 9.15
CA GLY A 266 -4.00 6.93 10.18
C GLY A 266 -3.04 6.55 11.29
N SER A 267 -1.79 6.18 10.96
CA SER A 267 -0.77 5.81 11.96
C SER A 267 -0.51 6.90 13.01
N PRO A 268 -0.23 8.17 12.66
CA PRO A 268 -0.02 9.21 13.67
C PRO A 268 -1.28 9.53 14.48
N LYS A 269 -2.47 9.43 13.88
CA LYS A 269 -3.74 9.58 14.62
C LYS A 269 -3.85 8.52 15.73
N VAL A 270 -3.58 7.26 15.42
CA VAL A 270 -3.63 6.17 16.42
C VAL A 270 -2.56 6.39 17.48
N LEU A 271 -1.34 6.79 17.13
CA LEU A 271 -0.30 7.15 18.11
C LEU A 271 -0.80 8.23 19.09
N MET A 272 -1.36 9.34 18.58
CA MET A 272 -1.89 10.43 19.41
C MET A 272 -3.02 9.96 20.33
N LEU A 273 -3.96 9.16 19.81
CA LEU A 273 -5.05 8.56 20.62
C LEU A 273 -4.53 7.57 21.67
N SER A 274 -3.29 7.11 21.52
CA SER A 274 -2.60 6.21 22.46
C SER A 274 -1.68 6.96 23.43
N GLY A 275 -1.62 8.29 23.37
CA GLY A 275 -0.74 9.11 24.20
C GLY A 275 0.71 9.23 23.69
N ILE A 276 0.97 8.91 22.42
CA ILE A 276 2.27 9.11 21.75
C ILE A 276 2.12 10.20 20.69
N GLY A 277 2.66 11.37 20.95
CA GLY A 277 2.40 12.59 20.19
C GLY A 277 2.41 13.76 21.17
N PRO A 278 2.07 14.99 20.74
CA PRO A 278 2.14 16.11 21.66
C PRO A 278 1.16 15.94 22.83
#